data_AF-A0A534K0S9-F1
#
_entry.id   AF-A0A534K0S9-F1
#
_cell.length_a   1.000
_cell.length_b   1.000
_cell.length_c   1.000
_cell.angle_alpha   90.00
_cell.angle_beta   90.00
_cell.angle_gamma   90.00
#
_symmetry.space_group_name_H-M   'P 1'
#
loop_
_entity.id
_entity.type
_entity.pdbx_description
1 polymer ?
#
loop_
_entity_poly.entity_id
_entity_poly.type
_entity_poly.pdbx_seq_one_letter_code
_entity_poly.pdbx_strand_id
1 'polypeptide(L)'
;MTPDPGEVYGRILADMKMIWGEMASAMLRKRLRDVSADAARLTADQLRAVVHLLEEKTLPSVLGPEGAELKARLWMSWVGNGQA
;
A
#
# COMPACT_ATOMS: atom_id res chain seq x y z
N MET A 1 -6.49 17.60 -7.28
CA MET A 1 -6.48 17.53 -5.81
C MET A 1 -5.80 16.22 -5.45
N THR A 2 -4.59 16.26 -4.92
CA THR A 2 -3.87 15.04 -4.52
C THR A 2 -4.58 14.47 -3.30
N PRO A 3 -4.99 13.19 -3.31
CA PRO A 3 -5.70 12.61 -2.17
C PRO A 3 -4.81 12.57 -0.93
N ASP A 4 -5.43 12.69 0.25
CA ASP A 4 -4.71 12.64 1.53
C ASP A 4 -4.06 11.24 1.71
N PRO A 5 -2.77 11.16 2.07
CA PRO A 5 -2.09 9.88 2.22
C PRO A 5 -2.74 8.95 3.25
N GLY A 6 -3.38 9.48 4.30
CA GLY A 6 -4.13 8.72 5.28
C GLY A 6 -5.41 8.10 4.70
N GLU A 7 -6.13 8.84 3.86
CA GLU A 7 -7.29 8.33 3.12
C GLU A 7 -6.88 7.21 2.14
N VAL A 8 -5.79 7.40 1.40
CA VAL A 8 -5.28 6.39 0.46
C VAL A 8 -4.80 5.15 1.21
N TYR A 9 -4.11 5.33 2.33
CA TYR A 9 -3.72 4.23 3.21
C TYR A 9 -4.94 3.43 3.69
N GLY A 10 -6.00 4.11 4.14
CA GLY A 10 -7.25 3.47 4.53
C GLY A 10 -7.91 2.69 3.40
N ARG A 11 -7.87 3.24 2.18
CA ARG A 11 -8.37 2.57 0.97
C ARG A 11 -7.58 1.32 0.62
N ILE A 12 -6.24 1.37 0.69
CA ILE A 12 -5.38 0.20 0.49
C ILE A 12 -5.68 -0.86 1.55
N LEU A 13 -5.87 -0.47 2.81
CA LEU A 13 -6.23 -1.40 3.87
C LEU A 13 -7.57 -2.10 3.58
N ALA A 14 -8.60 -1.35 3.18
CA ALA A 14 -9.91 -1.92 2.85
C ALA A 14 -9.81 -2.93 1.69
N ASP A 15 -9.03 -2.61 0.68
CA ASP A 15 -8.81 -3.49 -0.47
C ASP A 15 -7.96 -4.73 -0.11
N MET A 16 -6.95 -4.59 0.75
CA MET A 16 -6.22 -5.72 1.32
C MET A 16 -7.14 -6.62 2.15
N LYS A 17 -8.08 -6.06 2.92
CA LYS A 17 -9.04 -6.86 3.71
C LYS A 17 -9.92 -7.73 2.82
N MET A 18 -10.22 -7.33 1.59
CA MET A 18 -10.96 -8.16 0.64
C MET A 18 -10.18 -9.41 0.20
N ILE A 19 -8.85 -9.39 0.29
CA ILE A 19 -7.98 -10.51 -0.13
C ILE A 19 -7.56 -11.37 1.08
N TRP A 20 -7.18 -10.72 2.19
CA TRP A 20 -6.56 -11.38 3.35
C TRP A 20 -7.38 -11.30 4.64
N GLY A 21 -8.59 -10.74 4.60
CA GLY A 21 -9.43 -10.55 5.79
C GLY A 21 -8.71 -9.75 6.88
N GLU A 22 -8.89 -10.15 8.13
CA GLU A 22 -8.36 -9.42 9.28
C GLU A 22 -6.81 -9.37 9.35
N MET A 23 -6.12 -10.31 8.69
CA MET A 23 -4.66 -10.32 8.62
C MET A 23 -4.08 -9.13 7.86
N ALA A 24 -4.86 -8.54 6.94
CA ALA A 24 -4.48 -7.36 6.17
C ALA A 24 -3.97 -6.22 7.06
N SER A 25 -4.66 -5.97 8.16
CA SER A 25 -4.30 -4.90 9.11
C SER A 25 -2.92 -5.13 9.73
N ALA A 26 -2.59 -6.38 10.08
CA ALA A 26 -1.30 -6.72 10.67
C ALA A 26 -0.16 -6.62 9.63
N MET A 27 -0.41 -7.09 8.40
CA MET A 27 0.57 -7.02 7.31
C MET A 27 0.88 -5.58 6.92
N LEU A 28 -0.16 -4.74 6.75
CA LEU A 28 0.04 -3.35 6.38
C LEU A 28 0.75 -2.54 7.48
N ARG A 29 0.39 -2.76 8.77
CA ARG A 29 1.13 -2.19 9.91
C ARG A 29 2.59 -2.62 9.95
N LYS A 30 2.89 -3.87 9.57
CA LYS A 30 4.27 -4.33 9.46
C LYS A 30 5.03 -3.52 8.41
N ARG A 31 4.44 -3.30 7.22
CA ARG A 31 5.09 -2.53 6.15
C ARG A 31 5.28 -1.06 6.50
N LEU A 32 4.35 -0.44 7.22
CA LEU A 32 4.55 0.89 7.79
C LEU A 32 5.77 0.97 8.71
N ARG A 33 5.94 -0.03 9.60
CA ARG A 33 7.12 -0.09 10.47
C ARG A 33 8.40 -0.33 9.69
N ASP A 34 8.35 -1.15 8.64
CA ASP A 34 9.51 -1.41 7.77
C ASP A 34 10.03 -0.12 7.10
N VAL A 35 9.18 0.90 6.90
CA VAL A 35 9.57 2.23 6.37
C VAL A 35 9.67 3.32 7.46
N SER A 36 9.61 2.95 8.74
CA SER A 36 9.62 3.89 9.88
C SER A 36 8.58 5.01 9.77
N ALA A 37 7.38 4.69 9.29
CA ALA A 37 6.30 5.65 9.11
C ALA A 37 5.15 5.45 10.11
N ASP A 38 4.48 6.55 10.42
CA ASP A 38 3.26 6.58 11.23
C ASP A 38 2.06 6.84 10.34
N ALA A 39 1.02 6.00 10.45
CA ALA A 39 -0.23 6.15 9.71
C ALA A 39 -0.91 7.50 9.96
N ALA A 40 -0.76 8.09 11.16
CA ALA A 40 -1.36 9.38 11.51
C ALA A 40 -0.62 10.58 10.90
N ARG A 41 0.60 10.38 10.37
CA ARG A 41 1.45 11.43 9.81
C ARG A 41 2.07 10.98 8.48
N LEU A 42 1.35 10.14 7.75
CA LEU A 42 1.88 9.47 6.58
C LEU A 42 2.11 10.48 5.45
N THR A 43 3.31 10.48 4.88
CA THR A 43 3.58 11.24 3.66
C THR A 43 3.28 10.42 2.41
N ALA A 44 3.11 11.09 1.27
CA ALA A 44 2.93 10.40 -0.01
C ALA A 44 4.14 9.49 -0.33
N ASP A 45 5.36 9.94 -0.07
CA ASP A 45 6.57 9.14 -0.35
C ASP A 45 6.69 7.91 0.55
N GLN A 46 6.33 8.04 1.84
CA GLN A 46 6.25 6.90 2.75
C GLN A 46 5.19 5.90 2.28
N LEU A 47 4.04 6.39 1.79
CA LEU A 47 2.99 5.53 1.27
C LEU A 47 3.43 4.81 -0.03
N ARG A 48 4.15 5.49 -0.93
CA ARG A 48 4.78 4.85 -2.10
C ARG A 48 5.73 3.73 -1.66
N ALA A 49 6.59 4.01 -0.68
CA ALA A 49 7.52 3.01 -0.14
C ALA A 49 6.79 1.79 0.47
N VAL A 50 5.67 2.01 1.16
CA VAL A 50 4.81 0.92 1.66
C VAL A 50 4.27 0.08 0.50
N VAL A 51 3.76 0.71 -0.56
CA VAL A 51 3.22 -0.01 -1.73
C VAL A 51 4.30 -0.84 -2.42
N HIS A 52 5.51 -0.29 -2.59
CA HIS A 52 6.66 -1.06 -3.11
C HIS A 52 7.02 -2.25 -2.22
N LEU A 53 7.05 -2.08 -0.89
CA LEU A 53 7.31 -3.21 0.01
C LEU A 53 6.21 -4.27 -0.03
N LEU A 54 4.96 -3.88 -0.28
CA LEU A 54 3.87 -4.84 -0.48
C LEU A 54 4.09 -5.62 -1.78
N GLU A 55 4.40 -4.93 -2.88
CA GLU A 55 4.73 -5.50 -4.19
C GLU A 55 5.88 -6.50 -4.11
N GLU A 56 6.96 -6.19 -3.40
CA GLU A 56 8.12 -7.06 -3.32
C GLU A 56 7.91 -8.24 -2.36
N LYS A 57 7.30 -8.01 -1.20
CA LYS A 57 7.39 -8.94 -0.06
C LYS A 57 6.07 -9.60 0.34
N THR A 58 4.94 -9.19 -0.24
CA THR A 58 3.61 -9.60 0.25
C THR A 58 2.71 -10.08 -0.87
N LEU A 59 2.61 -9.31 -1.94
CA LEU A 59 1.70 -9.60 -3.05
C LEU A 59 2.10 -10.84 -3.88
N PRO A 60 3.39 -11.09 -4.21
CA PRO A 60 3.75 -12.17 -5.14
C PRO A 60 3.40 -13.55 -4.62
N SER A 61 3.45 -13.76 -3.31
CA SER A 61 3.12 -15.05 -2.69
C SER A 61 1.63 -15.40 -2.76
N VAL A 62 0.77 -14.45 -3.08
CA VAL A 62 -0.70 -14.64 -3.09
C VAL A 62 -1.30 -14.41 -4.46
N LEU A 63 -0.82 -13.40 -5.19
CA LEU A 63 -1.35 -13.01 -6.50
C LEU A 63 -0.45 -13.44 -7.67
N GLY A 64 0.70 -14.03 -7.39
CA GLY A 64 1.77 -14.22 -8.37
C GLY A 64 2.49 -12.90 -8.71
N PRO A 65 3.63 -12.96 -9.42
CA PRO A 65 4.42 -11.77 -9.78
C PRO A 65 3.62 -10.74 -10.59
N GLU A 66 2.87 -11.18 -11.60
CA GLU A 66 2.10 -10.31 -12.48
C GLU A 66 0.91 -9.67 -11.75
N GLY A 67 0.24 -10.45 -10.90
CA GLY A 67 -0.84 -9.94 -10.06
C GLY A 67 -0.35 -8.94 -9.02
N ALA A 68 0.86 -9.14 -8.49
CA ALA A 68 1.51 -8.20 -7.58
C ALA A 68 1.78 -6.85 -8.25
N GLU A 69 2.38 -6.87 -9.43
CA GLU A 69 2.68 -5.66 -10.20
C GLU A 69 1.41 -4.88 -10.55
N LEU A 70 0.38 -5.56 -11.08
CA LEU A 70 -0.89 -4.91 -11.45
C LEU A 70 -1.56 -4.25 -10.25
N LYS A 71 -1.54 -4.92 -9.09
CA LYS A 71 -2.15 -4.41 -7.86
C LYS A 71 -1.35 -3.24 -7.28
N ALA A 72 -0.02 -3.33 -7.31
CA ALA A 72 0.86 -2.24 -6.88
C ALA A 72 0.68 -1.00 -7.76
N ARG A 73 0.61 -1.16 -9.09
CA ARG A 73 0.31 -0.06 -10.02
C ARG A 73 -1.03 0.60 -9.73
N LEU A 74 -2.07 -0.19 -9.45
CA LEU A 74 -3.38 0.34 -9.05
C LEU A 74 -3.27 1.18 -7.77
N TRP A 75 -2.63 0.66 -6.72
CA TRP A 75 -2.47 1.40 -5.47
C TRP A 75 -1.62 2.65 -5.63
N MET A 76 -0.55 2.60 -6.44
CA MET A 76 0.27 3.76 -6.77
C MET A 76 -0.52 4.87 -7.46
N SER A 77 -1.49 4.52 -8.33
CA SER A 77 -2.38 5.51 -8.94
C SER A 77 -3.23 6.25 -7.90
N TRP A 78 -3.55 5.62 -6.77
CA TRP A 78 -4.31 6.24 -5.69
C TRP A 78 -3.45 7.18 -4.83
N VAL A 79 -2.15 6.93 -4.69
CA VAL A 79 -1.22 7.84 -3.98
C VAL A 79 -1.08 9.18 -4.70
N GLY A 80 -1.59 9.26 -5.94
CA GLY A 80 -1.42 10.38 -6.84
C GLY A 80 -0.22 10.14 -7.73
N ASN A 81 -0.43 10.16 -9.04
CA ASN A 81 0.67 10.20 -9.99
C ASN A 81 1.56 11.39 -9.64
N GLY A 82 2.80 11.10 -9.21
CA GLY A 82 3.88 12.08 -9.24
C GLY A 82 4.35 12.26 -10.68
N GLN A 83 3.43 12.55 -11.59
CA GLN A 83 3.79 12.98 -12.94
C GLN A 83 3.93 14.50 -12.89
N ALA A 84 5.18 14.95 -12.75
CA ALA A 84 5.66 16.05 -13.57
C ALA A 84 5.76 15.57 -15.02
#